data_AF-A0A9D4RGK6-F1
#
_entry.id   AF-A0A9D4RGK6-F1
#
_cell.length_a   1.000
_cell.length_b   1.000
_cell.length_c   1.000
_cell.angle_alpha   90.00
_cell.angle_beta   90.00
_cell.angle_gamma   90.00
#
_symmetry.space_group_name_H-M   'P 1'
#
loop_
_entity.id
_entity.type
_entity.pdbx_description
1 polymer ?
#
loop_
_entity_poly.entity_id
_entity_poly.type
_entity_poly.pdbx_seq_one_letter_code
_entity_poly.pdbx_strand_id
1 'polypeptide(L)'
;MAVFKHIQQVYGEVPLTLTRAATTRWLSHLQAAARFVSRYVCILDTLDSLFAEKRDPEIQGIRACITEKRTVATILLLCDILKPVNMLSLYLQEATVNFSELPAHVSNTTGHLSSLIELYTTFAGNLENSDTEFAKSEHLFFEIDERTDLQRRMRRGAMPHITPDTFLTETGIPLIHDLIKEIEDAFSTGDPVLTAFGFFNPMNLPESVADLPQYGQESIRKLVDFYTTPRRDVFEGHVTEMPAIFDPLILESELKTVKPQLYMLRS
;
A
#
# COMPACT_ATOMS: atom_id res chain seq x y z
N MET A 1 16.41 -16.29 14.59
CA MET A 1 15.35 -17.22 14.10
C MET A 1 14.70 -18.08 15.20
N ALA A 2 15.43 -18.53 16.23
CA ALA A 2 14.86 -19.31 17.34
C ALA A 2 13.88 -18.53 18.24
N VAL A 3 14.04 -17.20 18.32
CA VAL A 3 13.28 -16.28 19.18
C VAL A 3 11.77 -16.38 18.96
N PHE A 4 11.30 -16.27 17.72
CA PHE A 4 9.85 -16.24 17.41
C PHE A 4 9.15 -17.59 17.63
N LYS A 5 9.88 -18.71 17.54
CA LYS A 5 9.35 -20.05 17.81
C LYS A 5 9.10 -20.27 19.30
N HIS A 6 9.90 -19.60 20.15
CA HIS A 6 9.75 -19.64 21.60
C HIS A 6 8.55 -18.79 22.07
N ILE A 7 8.31 -17.63 21.44
CA ILE A 7 7.12 -16.78 21.70
C ILE A 7 5.83 -17.59 21.59
N GLN A 8 5.70 -18.39 20.53
CA GLN A 8 4.48 -19.16 20.25
C GLN A 8 4.24 -20.26 21.29
N GLN A 9 5.31 -20.89 21.80
CA GLN A 9 5.21 -21.97 22.79
C GLN A 9 4.86 -21.47 24.19
N VAL A 10 5.38 -20.30 24.58
CA VAL A 10 5.17 -19.74 25.93
C VAL A 10 3.71 -19.27 26.13
N TYR A 11 3.07 -18.74 25.10
CA TYR A 11 1.71 -18.18 25.18
C TYR A 11 0.60 -19.15 24.74
N GLY A 12 0.93 -20.39 24.38
CA GLY A 12 -0.07 -21.39 23.94
C GLY A 12 -0.76 -21.03 22.62
N GLU A 13 -0.12 -20.20 21.80
CA GLU A 13 -0.67 -19.68 20.55
C GLU A 13 -0.39 -20.65 19.38
N VAL A 14 -1.31 -20.71 18.40
CA VAL A 14 -1.16 -21.59 17.22
C VAL A 14 0.12 -21.21 16.45
N PRO A 15 1.00 -22.18 16.14
CA PRO A 15 2.26 -21.90 15.44
C PRO A 15 1.98 -21.31 14.06
N LEU A 16 2.38 -20.05 13.84
CA LEU A 16 2.25 -19.36 12.57
C LEU A 16 3.31 -19.90 11.59
N THR A 17 2.86 -20.33 10.41
CA THR A 17 3.74 -20.61 9.28
C THR A 17 4.45 -19.32 8.86
N LEU A 18 5.78 -19.33 8.92
CA LEU A 18 6.62 -18.24 8.46
C LEU A 18 6.56 -18.17 6.93
N THR A 19 5.71 -17.30 6.41
CA THR A 19 5.77 -16.86 5.02
C THR A 19 6.96 -15.92 4.86
N ARG A 20 7.96 -16.34 4.09
CA ARG A 20 9.09 -15.46 3.72
C ARG A 20 8.51 -14.24 2.99
N ALA A 21 8.79 -13.04 3.49
CA ALA A 21 8.48 -11.82 2.77
C ALA A 21 9.27 -11.84 1.45
N ALA A 22 8.55 -11.89 0.34
CA ALA A 22 9.13 -11.65 -0.97
C ALA A 22 9.15 -10.14 -1.18
N THR A 23 10.27 -9.62 -1.66
CA THR A 23 10.48 -8.19 -1.96
C THR A 23 9.43 -7.60 -2.91
N THR A 24 8.64 -8.44 -3.58
CA THR A 24 7.56 -8.09 -4.51
C THR A 24 6.14 -8.21 -3.93
N ARG A 25 5.95 -8.51 -2.64
CA ARG A 25 4.62 -8.77 -2.05
C ARG A 25 4.33 -7.87 -0.86
N TRP A 26 3.76 -6.70 -1.15
CA TRP A 26 3.21 -5.75 -0.17
C TRP A 26 2.26 -6.44 0.85
N LEU A 27 1.54 -7.48 0.40
CA LEU A 27 0.69 -8.33 1.23
C LEU A 27 1.44 -8.98 2.42
N SER A 28 2.68 -9.42 2.21
CA SER A 28 3.48 -10.03 3.27
C SER A 28 3.96 -9.01 4.30
N HIS A 29 4.21 -7.77 3.87
CA HIS A 29 4.60 -6.67 4.74
C HIS A 29 3.43 -6.18 5.60
N LEU A 30 2.22 -6.07 5.05
CA LEU A 30 1.02 -5.72 5.83
C LEU A 30 0.76 -6.74 6.94
N GLN A 31 0.79 -8.04 6.61
CA GLN A 31 0.58 -9.10 7.60
C GLN A 31 1.69 -9.13 8.66
N ALA A 32 2.94 -8.92 8.27
CA ALA A 32 4.06 -8.87 9.19
C ALA A 32 3.94 -7.68 10.16
N ALA A 33 3.62 -6.49 9.63
CA ALA A 33 3.45 -5.28 10.43
C ALA A 33 2.27 -5.41 11.41
N ALA A 34 1.10 -5.88 10.94
CA ALA A 34 -0.06 -6.10 11.81
C ALA A 34 0.22 -7.13 12.92
N ARG A 35 0.94 -8.22 12.61
CA ARG A 35 1.38 -9.21 13.61
C ARG A 35 2.38 -8.63 14.59
N PHE A 36 3.32 -7.83 14.13
CA PHE A 36 4.28 -7.14 14.98
C PHE A 36 3.56 -6.23 15.98
N VAL A 37 2.63 -5.39 15.51
CA VAL A 37 1.88 -4.45 16.35
C VAL A 37 1.03 -5.20 17.37
N SER A 38 0.24 -6.19 16.94
CA SER A 38 -0.64 -6.97 17.83
C SER A 38 0.11 -7.77 18.90
N ARG A 39 1.38 -8.09 18.69
CA ARG A 39 2.20 -8.89 19.62
C ARG A 39 3.38 -8.13 20.19
N TYR A 40 3.41 -6.81 20.05
CA TYR A 40 4.57 -5.98 20.36
C TYR A 40 5.11 -6.20 21.79
N VAL A 41 4.21 -6.15 22.79
CA VAL A 41 4.56 -6.35 24.21
C VAL A 41 5.15 -7.75 24.43
N CYS A 42 4.53 -8.79 23.89
CA CYS A 42 5.03 -10.16 24.01
C CYS A 42 6.39 -10.36 23.31
N ILE A 43 6.62 -9.67 22.19
CA ILE A 43 7.91 -9.67 21.49
C ILE A 43 8.99 -9.07 22.40
N LEU A 44 8.72 -7.94 23.05
CA LEU A 44 9.64 -7.32 23.99
C LEU A 44 9.94 -8.24 25.18
N ASP A 45 8.92 -8.79 25.83
CA ASP A 45 9.08 -9.71 26.97
C ASP A 45 9.95 -10.92 26.62
N THR A 46 9.79 -11.43 25.41
CA THR A 46 10.55 -12.61 24.96
C THR A 46 11.99 -12.27 24.62
N LEU A 47 12.25 -11.10 24.01
CA LEU A 47 13.62 -10.64 23.78
C LEU A 47 14.35 -10.39 25.11
N ASP A 48 13.66 -9.79 26.09
CA ASP A 48 14.20 -9.58 27.43
C ASP A 48 14.55 -10.91 28.11
N SER A 49 13.63 -11.87 28.06
CA SER A 49 13.84 -13.21 28.64
C SER A 49 15.00 -13.96 27.98
N LEU A 50 15.07 -13.96 26.64
CA LEU A 50 16.14 -14.64 25.91
C LEU A 50 17.49 -13.97 26.10
N PHE A 51 17.54 -12.65 26.21
CA PHE A 51 18.78 -11.94 26.50
C PHE A 51 19.28 -12.23 27.92
N ALA A 52 18.37 -12.32 28.91
CA ALA A 52 18.72 -12.68 30.27
C ALA A 52 19.36 -14.08 30.36
N GLU A 53 18.85 -15.03 29.58
CA GLU A 53 19.36 -16.41 29.50
C GLU A 53 20.68 -16.50 28.72
N LYS A 54 20.73 -15.96 27.50
CA LYS A 54 21.81 -16.24 26.53
C LYS A 54 22.90 -15.19 26.50
N ARG A 55 22.63 -13.97 26.99
CA ARG A 55 23.52 -12.80 26.89
C ARG A 55 24.01 -12.51 25.47
N ASP A 56 23.18 -12.85 24.48
CA ASP A 56 23.51 -12.73 23.06
C ASP A 56 23.40 -11.27 22.59
N PRO A 57 24.48 -10.65 22.07
CA PRO A 57 24.47 -9.27 21.61
C PRO A 57 23.53 -9.04 20.41
N GLU A 58 23.22 -10.05 19.59
CA GLU A 58 22.26 -9.91 18.49
C GLU A 58 20.85 -9.66 19.01
N ILE A 59 20.46 -10.36 20.08
CA ILE A 59 19.15 -10.19 20.72
C ILE A 59 19.03 -8.79 21.30
N GLN A 60 20.11 -8.28 21.90
CA GLN A 60 20.17 -6.91 22.40
C GLN A 60 20.08 -5.88 21.27
N GLY A 61 20.74 -6.13 20.12
CA GLY A 61 20.66 -5.27 18.95
C GLY A 61 19.26 -5.21 18.35
N ILE A 62 18.60 -6.36 18.19
CA ILE A 62 17.21 -6.45 17.72
C ILE A 62 16.29 -5.69 18.67
N ARG A 63 16.44 -5.92 19.99
CA ARG A 63 15.67 -5.19 21.01
C ARG A 63 15.87 -3.69 20.87
N ALA A 64 17.11 -3.22 20.77
CA ALA A 64 17.41 -1.79 20.64
C ALA A 64 16.68 -1.18 19.43
N CYS A 65 16.71 -1.85 18.28
CA CYS A 65 16.01 -1.43 17.07
C CYS A 65 14.49 -1.37 17.27
N ILE A 66 13.86 -2.40 17.85
CA ILE A 66 12.40 -2.38 18.01
C ILE A 66 11.91 -1.52 19.18
N THR A 67 12.81 -1.07 20.07
CA THR A 67 12.52 -0.05 21.08
C THR A 67 12.80 1.38 20.59
N GLU A 68 13.28 1.53 19.36
CA GLU A 68 13.41 2.85 18.75
C GLU A 68 12.02 3.35 18.36
N LYS A 69 11.59 4.44 19.00
CA LYS A 69 10.26 5.05 18.79
C LYS A 69 9.97 5.33 17.31
N ARG A 70 10.98 5.80 16.57
CA ARG A 70 10.85 6.07 15.13
C ARG A 70 10.52 4.80 14.36
N THR A 71 11.21 3.70 14.64
CA THR A 71 10.96 2.40 14.01
C THR A 71 9.54 1.91 14.28
N VAL A 72 9.08 1.99 15.54
CA VAL A 72 7.72 1.57 15.90
C VAL A 72 6.67 2.45 15.22
N ALA A 73 6.85 3.76 15.22
CA ALA A 73 5.95 4.69 14.53
C ALA A 73 5.88 4.42 13.03
N THR A 74 7.02 4.14 12.39
CA THR A 74 7.04 3.72 10.98
C THR A 74 6.24 2.44 10.74
N ILE A 75 6.38 1.43 11.60
CA ILE A 75 5.63 0.17 11.43
C ILE A 75 4.13 0.38 11.59
N LEU A 76 3.71 1.18 12.58
CA LEU A 76 2.29 1.51 12.77
C LEU A 76 1.73 2.27 11.56
N LEU A 77 2.46 3.27 11.08
CA LEU A 77 2.08 4.05 9.89
C LEU A 77 1.97 3.15 8.65
N LEU A 78 2.94 2.24 8.47
CA LEU A 78 2.92 1.26 7.39
C LEU A 78 1.69 0.36 7.46
N CYS A 79 1.23 -0.05 8.65
CA CYS A 79 -0.01 -0.83 8.76
C CYS A 79 -1.20 -0.10 8.14
N ASP A 80 -1.31 1.21 8.37
CA ASP A 80 -2.44 1.99 7.87
C ASP A 80 -2.30 2.32 6.37
N ILE A 81 -1.10 2.65 5.91
CA ILE A 81 -0.82 2.91 4.48
C ILE A 81 -0.97 1.64 3.63
N LEU A 82 -0.50 0.49 4.13
CA LEU A 82 -0.52 -0.74 3.36
C LEU A 82 -1.93 -1.31 3.20
N LYS A 83 -2.91 -0.97 4.05
CA LYS A 83 -4.32 -1.40 3.89
C LYS A 83 -4.90 -1.00 2.52
N PRO A 84 -5.00 0.29 2.15
CA PRO A 84 -5.52 0.69 0.85
C PRO A 84 -4.63 0.25 -0.30
N VAL A 85 -3.30 0.32 -0.17
CA VAL A 85 -2.41 -0.10 -1.28
C VAL A 85 -2.49 -1.59 -1.55
N ASN A 86 -2.69 -2.41 -0.52
CA ASN A 86 -2.88 -3.84 -0.70
C ASN A 86 -4.16 -4.17 -1.50
N MET A 87 -5.21 -3.36 -1.38
CA MET A 87 -6.44 -3.54 -2.18
C MET A 87 -6.16 -3.31 -3.67
N LEU A 88 -5.46 -2.22 -4.02
CA LEU A 88 -5.02 -1.98 -5.40
C LEU A 88 -4.07 -3.06 -5.90
N SER A 89 -3.15 -3.51 -5.05
CA SER A 89 -2.20 -4.57 -5.39
C SER A 89 -2.89 -5.91 -5.67
N LEU A 90 -3.90 -6.28 -4.87
CA LEU A 90 -4.70 -7.49 -5.09
C LEU A 90 -5.48 -7.42 -6.39
N TYR A 91 -6.11 -6.27 -6.68
CA TYR A 91 -6.84 -6.03 -7.92
C TYR A 91 -5.94 -6.24 -9.16
N LEU A 92 -4.72 -5.70 -9.15
CA LEU A 92 -3.76 -5.84 -10.24
C LEU A 92 -3.19 -7.26 -10.39
N GLN A 93 -3.32 -8.10 -9.36
CA GLN A 93 -2.88 -9.50 -9.37
C GLN A 93 -3.97 -10.48 -9.80
N GLU A 94 -5.19 -10.00 -10.08
CA GLU A 94 -6.26 -10.83 -10.60
C GLU A 94 -5.87 -11.41 -11.97
N ALA A 95 -6.35 -12.63 -12.27
CA ALA A 95 -6.04 -13.31 -13.53
C ALA A 95 -6.52 -12.51 -14.76
N THR A 96 -7.56 -11.68 -14.59
CA THR A 96 -8.15 -10.82 -15.61
C THR A 96 -8.43 -9.44 -15.01
N VAL A 97 -7.52 -8.49 -15.23
CA VAL A 97 -7.67 -7.11 -14.75
C VAL A 97 -8.63 -6.33 -15.66
N ASN A 98 -9.64 -5.68 -15.06
CA ASN A 98 -10.55 -4.82 -15.80
C ASN A 98 -9.99 -3.39 -15.95
N PHE A 99 -9.25 -3.11 -17.01
CA PHE A 99 -8.65 -1.79 -17.21
C PHE A 99 -9.66 -0.62 -17.24
N SER A 100 -10.96 -0.88 -17.46
CA SER A 100 -12.00 0.16 -17.38
C SER A 100 -12.32 0.62 -15.95
N GLU A 101 -12.07 -0.23 -14.95
CA GLU A 101 -12.29 0.05 -13.52
C GLU A 101 -11.01 0.47 -12.80
N LEU A 102 -9.84 0.24 -13.40
CA LEU A 102 -8.54 0.58 -12.82
C LEU A 102 -8.45 2.06 -12.37
N PRO A 103 -8.91 3.07 -13.15
CA PRO A 103 -8.89 4.46 -12.68
C PRO A 103 -9.69 4.69 -11.40
N ALA A 104 -10.82 3.99 -11.23
CA ALA A 104 -11.64 4.07 -10.03
C ALA A 104 -10.93 3.43 -8.83
N HIS A 105 -10.24 2.29 -9.02
CA HIS A 105 -9.44 1.66 -7.97
C HIS A 105 -8.25 2.52 -7.53
N VAL A 106 -7.57 3.18 -8.48
CA VAL A 106 -6.48 4.12 -8.17
C VAL A 106 -7.02 5.31 -7.39
N SER A 107 -8.09 5.95 -7.87
CA SER A 107 -8.73 7.10 -7.21
C SER A 107 -9.24 6.76 -5.80
N ASN A 108 -9.79 5.56 -5.61
CA ASN A 108 -10.23 5.10 -4.29
C ASN A 108 -9.03 4.91 -3.35
N THR A 109 -7.91 4.37 -3.87
CA THR A 109 -6.69 4.17 -3.09
C THR A 109 -6.07 5.49 -2.66
N THR A 110 -5.90 6.45 -3.58
CA THR A 110 -5.36 7.78 -3.26
C THR A 110 -6.31 8.59 -2.40
N GLY A 111 -7.63 8.41 -2.59
CA GLY A 111 -8.67 8.97 -1.72
C GLY A 111 -8.54 8.50 -0.28
N HIS A 112 -8.41 7.19 -0.05
CA HIS A 112 -8.19 6.64 1.30
C HIS A 112 -6.90 7.15 1.94
N LEU A 113 -5.79 7.23 1.17
CA LEU A 113 -4.54 7.79 1.66
C LEU A 113 -4.68 9.29 2.02
N SER A 114 -5.45 10.04 1.24
CA SER A 114 -5.74 11.46 1.54
C SER A 114 -6.59 11.60 2.80
N SER A 115 -7.59 10.73 3.00
CA SER A 115 -8.36 10.70 4.24
C SER A 115 -7.51 10.37 5.47
N LEU A 116 -6.46 9.55 5.34
CA LEU A 116 -5.49 9.34 6.42
C LEU A 116 -4.73 10.63 6.76
N ILE A 117 -4.30 11.41 5.76
CA ILE A 117 -3.65 12.71 5.98
C ILE A 117 -4.60 13.66 6.72
N GLU A 118 -5.85 13.76 6.27
CA GLU A 118 -6.86 14.60 6.94
C GLU A 118 -7.08 14.17 8.39
N LEU A 119 -7.18 12.87 8.64
CA LEU A 119 -7.32 12.29 9.97
C LEU A 119 -6.11 12.64 10.85
N TYR A 120 -4.89 12.42 10.37
CA TYR A 120 -3.66 12.72 11.12
C TYR A 120 -3.44 14.23 11.34
N THR A 121 -3.90 15.07 10.43
CA THR A 121 -3.79 16.53 10.56
C THR A 121 -4.84 17.09 11.53
N THR A 122 -6.07 16.56 11.49
CA THR A 122 -7.20 17.05 12.30
C THR A 122 -7.13 16.57 13.75
N PHE A 123 -6.62 15.37 13.97
CA PHE A 123 -6.54 14.73 15.29
C PHE A 123 -5.11 14.65 15.85
N ALA A 124 -4.20 15.51 15.41
CA ALA A 124 -2.86 15.63 15.98
C ALA A 124 -2.97 15.83 17.51
N GLY A 125 -2.54 14.83 18.29
CA GLY A 125 -2.65 14.76 19.75
C GLY A 125 -3.89 14.07 20.36
N ASN A 126 -4.83 13.50 19.58
CA ASN A 126 -5.91 12.65 20.12
C ASN A 126 -6.43 11.62 19.09
N LEU A 127 -5.57 10.68 18.71
CA LEU A 127 -5.89 9.59 17.79
C LEU A 127 -6.53 8.38 18.48
N GLU A 128 -6.70 8.40 19.80
CA GLU A 128 -7.17 7.24 20.60
C GLU A 128 -8.52 6.67 20.14
N ASN A 129 -9.37 7.49 19.51
CA ASN A 129 -10.68 7.09 19.01
C ASN A 129 -10.71 6.74 17.51
N SER A 130 -9.56 6.75 16.84
CA SER A 130 -9.47 6.37 15.42
C SER A 130 -9.23 4.88 15.25
N ASP A 131 -9.83 4.27 14.23
CA ASP A 131 -9.59 2.85 13.85
C ASP A 131 -8.23 2.62 13.16
N THR A 132 -7.28 3.54 13.37
CA THR A 132 -5.92 3.46 12.79
C THR A 132 -5.01 2.64 13.71
N GLU A 133 -4.05 1.94 13.12
CA GLU A 133 -2.99 1.30 13.88
C GLU A 133 -2.06 2.36 14.52
N PHE A 134 -1.86 3.49 13.85
CA PHE A 134 -1.06 4.62 14.37
C PHE A 134 -1.62 5.21 15.68
N ALA A 135 -2.93 5.10 15.95
CA ALA A 135 -3.53 5.45 17.24
C ALA A 135 -2.85 4.76 18.44
N LYS A 136 -2.26 3.58 18.23
CA LYS A 136 -1.58 2.81 19.28
C LYS A 136 -0.19 3.37 19.63
N SER A 137 0.30 4.37 18.89
CA SER A 137 1.65 4.92 19.03
C SER A 137 1.93 5.44 20.44
N GLU A 138 1.01 6.16 21.06
CA GLU A 138 1.17 6.67 22.43
C GLU A 138 1.35 5.53 23.44
N HIS A 139 0.47 4.53 23.38
CA HIS A 139 0.56 3.35 24.22
C HIS A 139 1.89 2.60 24.03
N LEU A 140 2.32 2.35 22.78
CA LEU A 140 3.58 1.63 22.54
C LEU A 140 4.81 2.48 22.91
N PHE A 141 4.73 3.80 22.79
CA PHE A 141 5.80 4.70 23.24
C PHE A 141 5.91 4.71 24.76
N PHE A 142 4.79 4.68 25.45
CA PHE A 142 4.74 4.53 26.91
C PHE A 142 5.35 3.19 27.34
N GLU A 143 4.98 2.08 26.70
CA GLU A 143 5.60 0.76 26.95
C GLU A 143 7.12 0.78 26.74
N ILE A 144 7.59 1.45 25.69
CA ILE A 144 9.03 1.65 25.45
C ILE A 144 9.64 2.45 26.59
N ASP A 145 9.03 3.58 26.97
CA ASP A 145 9.57 4.46 28.00
C ASP A 145 9.61 3.74 29.35
N GLU A 146 8.58 3.02 29.79
CA GLU A 146 8.61 2.27 31.06
C GLU A 146 9.76 1.24 31.09
N ARG A 147 9.99 0.54 29.96
CA ARG A 147 11.04 -0.48 29.85
C ARG A 147 12.43 0.09 29.65
N THR A 148 12.54 1.26 29.02
CA THR A 148 13.82 1.91 28.71
C THR A 148 14.23 2.93 29.76
N ASP A 149 13.32 3.64 30.39
CA ASP A 149 13.58 4.59 31.48
C ASP A 149 14.06 3.89 32.74
N LEU A 150 13.61 2.67 33.03
CA LEU A 150 14.25 1.87 34.09
C LEU A 150 15.74 1.62 33.76
N GLN A 151 16.07 1.32 32.49
CA GLN A 151 17.44 1.13 32.00
C GLN A 151 18.23 2.44 31.83
N ARG A 152 17.60 3.57 31.47
CA ARG A 152 18.19 4.89 31.26
C ARG A 152 18.32 5.69 32.55
N ARG A 153 17.44 5.53 33.53
CA ARG A 153 17.67 6.02 34.91
C ARG A 153 18.93 5.37 35.51
N MET A 154 19.28 4.16 35.09
CA MET A 154 20.57 3.53 35.38
C MET A 154 21.75 4.04 34.51
N ARG A 155 21.50 4.73 33.39
CA ARG A 155 22.51 5.28 32.46
C ARG A 155 22.08 6.68 31.98
N ARG A 156 22.40 7.71 32.77
CA ARG A 156 22.00 9.12 32.53
C ARG A 156 22.37 9.61 31.12
N GLY A 157 21.37 10.15 30.40
CA GLY A 157 21.56 10.95 29.18
C GLY A 157 20.24 11.21 28.47
N ALA A 158 19.87 12.49 28.33
CA ALA A 158 18.65 12.94 27.66
C ALA A 158 18.72 12.63 26.16
N MET A 159 17.98 11.61 25.72
CA MET A 159 17.73 11.38 24.30
C MET A 159 16.59 12.29 23.84
N PRO A 160 16.65 12.81 22.60
CA PRO A 160 15.55 13.60 22.04
C PRO A 160 14.26 12.77 22.03
N HIS A 161 13.21 13.31 22.64
CA HIS A 161 11.91 12.67 22.69
C HIS A 161 11.18 12.90 21.37
N ILE A 162 11.17 11.88 20.49
CA ILE A 162 10.19 11.81 19.40
C ILE A 162 8.81 11.59 20.02
N THR A 163 7.83 12.39 19.60
CA THR A 163 6.40 12.19 19.87
C THR A 163 5.70 11.70 18.61
N PRO A 164 4.54 11.04 18.71
CA PRO A 164 3.75 10.66 17.54
C PRO A 164 3.47 11.84 16.60
N ASP A 165 3.13 13.01 17.16
CA ASP A 165 2.84 14.22 16.38
C ASP A 165 4.05 14.74 15.60
N THR A 166 5.22 14.80 16.24
CA THR A 166 6.47 15.21 15.57
C THR A 166 6.82 14.24 14.45
N PHE A 167 6.64 12.93 14.67
CA PHE A 167 6.87 11.93 13.64
C PHE A 167 5.89 12.06 12.46
N LEU A 168 4.59 12.25 12.74
CA LEU A 168 3.59 12.44 11.69
C LEU A 168 3.89 13.68 10.85
N THR A 169 4.22 14.80 11.51
CA THR A 169 4.47 16.08 10.83
C THR A 169 5.74 16.02 9.98
N GLU A 170 6.83 15.47 10.51
CA GLU A 170 8.14 15.49 9.85
C GLU A 170 8.37 14.33 8.88
N THR A 171 7.67 13.21 9.06
CA THR A 171 7.93 11.98 8.29
C THR A 171 6.65 11.35 7.76
N GLY A 172 5.62 11.17 8.59
CA GLY A 172 4.45 10.39 8.23
C GLY A 172 3.60 11.00 7.11
N ILE A 173 3.18 12.25 7.27
CA ILE A 173 2.37 12.97 6.28
C ILE A 173 3.14 13.18 4.97
N PRO A 174 4.42 13.66 4.98
CA PRO A 174 5.22 13.74 3.76
C PRO A 174 5.31 12.41 3.01
N LEU A 175 5.54 11.30 3.72
CA LEU A 175 5.61 9.97 3.11
C LEU A 175 4.30 9.58 2.41
N ILE A 176 3.14 9.88 2.99
CA ILE A 176 1.85 9.58 2.37
C ILE A 176 1.64 10.43 1.11
N HIS A 177 2.02 11.72 1.14
CA HIS A 177 1.96 12.58 -0.03
C HIS A 177 2.83 12.06 -1.18
N ASP A 178 4.08 11.69 -0.88
CA ASP A 178 5.00 11.15 -1.88
C ASP A 178 4.45 9.84 -2.47
N LEU A 179 3.89 8.96 -1.63
CA LEU A 179 3.28 7.72 -2.10
C LEU A 179 2.05 7.95 -2.99
N ILE A 180 1.17 8.91 -2.64
CA ILE A 180 0.02 9.28 -3.49
C ILE A 180 0.54 9.69 -4.86
N LYS A 181 1.54 10.57 -4.88
CA LYS A 181 2.14 11.05 -6.13
C LYS A 181 2.76 9.91 -6.94
N GLU A 182 3.50 9.01 -6.30
CA GLU A 182 4.08 7.83 -6.98
C GLU A 182 3.01 6.93 -7.60
N ILE A 183 1.89 6.72 -6.89
CA ILE A 183 0.75 5.95 -7.41
C ILE A 183 0.12 6.69 -8.61
N GLU A 184 -0.14 7.98 -8.50
CA GLU A 184 -0.72 8.78 -9.58
C GLU A 184 0.18 8.84 -10.82
N ASP A 185 1.50 8.98 -10.62
CA ASP A 185 2.50 8.98 -11.69
C ASP A 185 2.57 7.59 -12.36
N ALA A 186 2.62 6.51 -11.57
CA ALA A 186 2.74 5.14 -12.08
C ALA A 186 1.53 4.68 -12.89
N PHE A 187 0.32 5.03 -12.45
CA PHE A 187 -0.90 4.76 -13.21
C PHE A 187 -1.23 5.86 -14.19
N SER A 188 -0.45 6.95 -14.19
CA SER A 188 -0.67 8.14 -14.98
C SER A 188 -2.16 8.47 -14.98
N THR A 189 -2.75 8.80 -13.83
CA THR A 189 -4.17 9.14 -13.71
C THR A 189 -4.50 10.35 -14.58
N GLY A 190 -4.77 10.10 -15.87
CA GLY A 190 -4.73 11.10 -16.94
C GLY A 190 -4.19 10.58 -18.28
N ASP A 191 -3.60 9.37 -18.31
CA ASP A 191 -3.14 8.70 -19.52
C ASP A 191 -4.36 8.48 -20.43
N PRO A 192 -4.33 9.03 -21.66
CA PRO A 192 -5.44 8.95 -22.59
C PRO A 192 -5.90 7.51 -22.89
N VAL A 193 -5.04 6.52 -22.65
CA VAL A 193 -5.26 5.12 -23.05
C VAL A 193 -5.93 4.36 -21.94
N LEU A 194 -5.46 4.52 -20.71
CA LEU A 194 -6.13 3.94 -19.54
C LEU A 194 -7.55 4.51 -19.40
N THR A 195 -7.72 5.81 -19.62
CA THR A 195 -9.05 6.44 -19.65
C THR A 195 -9.90 5.97 -20.83
N ALA A 196 -9.29 5.63 -21.97
CA ALA A 196 -10.01 5.11 -23.13
C ALA A 196 -10.64 3.72 -22.89
N PHE A 197 -10.10 2.91 -21.98
CA PHE A 197 -10.73 1.64 -21.59
C PHE A 197 -12.12 1.82 -20.95
N GLY A 198 -12.46 3.02 -20.47
CA GLY A 198 -13.82 3.36 -20.03
C GLY A 198 -14.89 3.17 -21.12
N PHE A 199 -14.50 3.07 -22.39
CA PHE A 199 -15.36 2.66 -23.50
C PHE A 199 -16.03 1.29 -23.32
N PHE A 200 -15.37 0.37 -22.62
CA PHE A 200 -15.90 -0.96 -22.37
C PHE A 200 -16.88 -1.03 -21.20
N ASN A 201 -17.01 0.04 -20.41
CA ASN A 201 -17.87 0.05 -19.24
C ASN A 201 -19.34 0.25 -19.68
N PRO A 202 -20.25 -0.72 -19.43
CA PRO A 202 -21.65 -0.60 -19.82
C PRO A 202 -22.38 0.59 -19.18
N MET A 203 -21.91 1.06 -18.02
CA MET A 203 -22.49 2.22 -17.33
C MET A 203 -22.24 3.53 -18.07
N ASN A 204 -21.24 3.58 -18.96
CA ASN A 204 -20.92 4.77 -19.74
C ASN A 204 -21.69 4.85 -21.07
N LEU A 205 -22.49 3.83 -21.41
CA LEU A 205 -23.22 3.79 -22.67
C LEU A 205 -24.29 4.90 -22.75
N PRO A 206 -24.53 5.47 -23.95
CA PRO A 206 -25.61 6.43 -24.14
C PRO A 206 -26.97 5.79 -23.87
N GLU A 207 -27.95 6.56 -23.43
CA GLU A 207 -29.31 6.05 -23.20
C GLU A 207 -30.02 5.73 -24.53
N SER A 208 -29.76 6.53 -25.56
CA SER A 208 -30.35 6.37 -26.89
C SER A 208 -29.47 5.53 -27.82
N VAL A 209 -30.11 4.60 -28.55
CA VAL A 209 -29.48 3.83 -29.64
C VAL A 209 -28.96 4.76 -30.74
N ALA A 210 -29.57 5.93 -30.94
CA ALA A 210 -29.17 6.88 -31.97
C ALA A 210 -27.76 7.45 -31.76
N ASP A 211 -27.31 7.52 -30.50
CA ASP A 211 -26.00 8.10 -30.14
C ASP A 211 -24.88 7.03 -30.07
N LEU A 212 -25.25 5.75 -30.11
CA LEU A 212 -24.33 4.61 -30.06
C LEU A 212 -23.24 4.62 -31.15
N PRO A 213 -23.51 5.04 -32.41
CA PRO A 213 -22.46 5.15 -33.43
C PRO A 213 -21.32 6.12 -33.06
N GLN A 214 -21.66 7.22 -32.37
CA GLN A 214 -20.73 8.27 -31.98
C GLN A 214 -20.03 7.98 -30.64
N TYR A 215 -20.66 7.20 -29.77
CA TYR A 215 -20.11 6.82 -28.47
C TYR A 215 -18.71 6.20 -28.57
N GLY A 216 -17.76 6.72 -27.79
CA GLY A 216 -16.42 6.14 -27.64
C GLY A 216 -15.49 6.22 -28.85
N GLN A 217 -15.82 6.98 -29.90
CA GLN A 217 -14.93 7.10 -31.08
C GLN A 217 -13.54 7.62 -30.71
N GLU A 218 -13.46 8.60 -29.82
CA GLU A 218 -12.17 9.14 -29.35
C GLU A 218 -11.38 8.09 -28.56
N SER A 219 -12.04 7.33 -27.69
CA SER A 219 -11.45 6.23 -26.93
C SER A 219 -10.93 5.13 -27.85
N ILE A 220 -11.72 4.70 -28.83
CA ILE A 220 -11.30 3.72 -29.85
C ILE A 220 -10.06 4.22 -30.57
N ARG A 221 -10.05 5.49 -31.01
CA ARG A 221 -8.89 6.06 -31.71
C ARG A 221 -7.64 6.04 -30.84
N LYS A 222 -7.74 6.38 -29.56
CA LYS A 222 -6.62 6.35 -28.60
C LYS A 222 -6.10 4.92 -28.38
N LEU A 223 -6.99 3.93 -28.25
CA LEU A 223 -6.61 2.53 -28.11
C LEU A 223 -5.95 1.98 -29.38
N VAL A 224 -6.51 2.29 -30.56
CA VAL A 224 -5.95 1.88 -31.85
C VAL A 224 -4.56 2.44 -32.02
N ASP A 225 -4.40 3.76 -31.91
CA ASP A 225 -3.09 4.41 -32.00
C ASP A 225 -2.10 3.81 -30.98
N PHE A 226 -2.59 3.44 -29.80
CA PHE A 226 -1.72 2.87 -28.77
C PHE A 226 -1.17 1.50 -29.11
N TYR A 227 -2.01 0.60 -29.60
CA TYR A 227 -1.60 -0.78 -29.84
C TYR A 227 -1.07 -1.05 -31.24
N THR A 228 -1.20 -0.09 -32.17
CA THR A 228 -0.78 -0.27 -33.57
C THR A 228 0.45 0.57 -33.95
N THR A 229 0.87 1.47 -33.07
CA THR A 229 2.08 2.29 -33.28
C THR A 229 3.25 1.69 -32.51
N PRO A 230 4.40 1.42 -33.17
CA PRO A 230 5.61 0.97 -32.48
C PRO A 230 6.03 1.97 -31.43
N ARG A 231 6.45 1.48 -30.27
CA ARG A 231 6.82 2.31 -29.13
C ARG A 231 8.20 2.04 -28.64
N ARG A 232 8.77 3.07 -28.05
CA ARG A 232 10.04 2.99 -27.36
C ARG A 232 9.80 3.44 -25.93
N ASP A 233 9.98 2.51 -25.01
CA ASP A 233 9.98 2.79 -23.58
C ASP A 233 11.42 2.81 -23.07
N VAL A 234 11.71 3.68 -22.11
CA VAL A 234 13.04 3.78 -21.50
C VAL A 234 12.85 3.71 -19.99
N PHE A 235 13.12 2.52 -19.44
CA PHE A 235 13.02 2.28 -18.00
C PHE A 235 14.42 2.02 -17.44
N GLU A 236 14.84 2.81 -16.44
CA GLU A 236 16.16 2.70 -15.79
C GLU A 236 17.36 2.65 -16.76
N GLY A 237 17.27 3.37 -17.88
CA GLY A 237 18.32 3.41 -18.92
C GLY A 237 18.28 2.22 -19.89
N HIS A 238 17.38 1.26 -19.68
CA HIS A 238 17.09 0.20 -20.65
C HIS A 238 16.02 0.66 -21.64
N VAL A 239 16.38 0.62 -22.92
CA VAL A 239 15.46 0.91 -24.01
C VAL A 239 14.73 -0.37 -24.40
N THR A 240 13.41 -0.36 -24.29
CA THR A 240 12.55 -1.42 -24.80
C THR A 240 11.80 -0.92 -26.01
N GLU A 241 11.98 -1.57 -27.15
CA GLU A 241 11.17 -1.32 -28.35
C GLU A 241 10.02 -2.31 -28.37
N MET A 242 8.80 -1.80 -28.27
CA MET A 242 7.57 -2.59 -28.39
C MET A 242 7.06 -2.44 -29.83
N PRO A 243 7.05 -3.52 -30.63
CA PRO A 243 6.46 -3.47 -31.96
C PRO A 243 4.95 -3.25 -31.86
N ALA A 244 4.34 -2.81 -32.96
CA ALA A 244 2.88 -2.80 -33.10
C ALA A 244 2.33 -4.21 -32.82
N ILE A 245 1.30 -4.29 -31.98
CA ILE A 245 0.72 -5.56 -31.54
C ILE A 245 -0.38 -5.99 -32.51
N PHE A 246 -1.14 -5.03 -33.05
CA PHE A 246 -2.27 -5.28 -33.94
C PHE A 246 -2.18 -4.49 -35.24
N ASP A 247 -2.93 -4.95 -36.24
CA ASP A 247 -3.23 -4.16 -37.44
C ASP A 247 -4.29 -3.10 -37.09
N PRO A 248 -4.10 -1.82 -37.49
CA PRO A 248 -4.96 -0.71 -37.10
C PRO A 248 -6.38 -0.82 -37.64
N LEU A 249 -6.54 -1.30 -38.88
CA LEU A 249 -7.86 -1.43 -39.50
C LEU A 249 -8.64 -2.58 -38.88
N ILE A 250 -7.96 -3.68 -38.57
CA ILE A 250 -8.58 -4.84 -37.90
C ILE A 250 -9.01 -4.45 -36.49
N LEU A 251 -8.11 -3.86 -35.70
CA LEU A 251 -8.42 -3.48 -34.31
C LEU A 251 -9.55 -2.44 -34.23
N GLU A 252 -9.54 -1.42 -35.10
CA GLU A 252 -10.61 -0.41 -35.13
C GLU A 252 -11.96 -1.04 -35.49
N SER A 253 -11.99 -1.97 -36.45
CA SER A 253 -13.21 -2.69 -36.83
C SER A 253 -13.74 -3.51 -35.66
N GLU A 254 -12.90 -4.33 -35.02
CA GLU A 254 -13.27 -5.16 -33.87
C GLU A 254 -13.79 -4.31 -32.70
N LEU A 255 -13.12 -3.20 -32.35
CA LEU A 255 -13.60 -2.33 -31.27
C LEU A 255 -14.96 -1.68 -31.59
N LYS A 256 -15.25 -1.39 -32.86
CA LYS A 256 -16.56 -0.87 -33.27
C LYS A 256 -17.66 -1.92 -33.21
N THR A 257 -17.38 -3.20 -33.46
CA THR A 257 -18.39 -4.28 -33.38
C THR A 257 -18.79 -4.62 -31.94
N VAL A 258 -17.99 -4.22 -30.95
CA VAL A 258 -18.29 -4.40 -29.52
C VAL A 258 -19.42 -3.47 -29.04
N LYS A 259 -19.63 -2.29 -29.65
CA LYS A 259 -20.64 -1.31 -29.18
C LYS A 259 -22.07 -1.87 -29.09
N PRO A 260 -22.61 -2.51 -30.14
CA PRO A 260 -23.96 -3.08 -30.08
C PRO A 260 -24.06 -4.22 -29.06
N GLN A 261 -22.99 -5.00 -28.88
CA GLN A 261 -22.95 -6.10 -27.92
C GLN A 261 -23.01 -5.58 -26.48
N LEU A 262 -22.23 -4.55 -26.16
CA LEU A 262 -22.27 -3.89 -24.84
C LEU A 262 -23.65 -3.28 -24.56
N TYR A 263 -24.28 -2.68 -25.57
CA TYR A 263 -25.63 -2.11 -25.43
C TYR A 263 -26.69 -3.18 -25.12
N MET A 264 -26.59 -4.37 -25.72
CA MET A 264 -27.46 -5.51 -25.39
C MET A 264 -27.23 -6.08 -23.98
N LEU A 265 -26.04 -5.90 -23.41
CA LEU A 265 -25.71 -6.37 -22.05
C LEU A 265 -26.17 -5.39 -20.96
N ARG A 266 -26.55 -4.16 -21.32
CA ARG A 266 -27.07 -3.14 -20.39
C ARG A 266 -28.55 -3.37 -20.01
N SER A 267 -29.32 -4.05 -20.86
CA SER A 267 -30.74 -4.35 -20.68
C SER A 267 -30.98 -5.62 -19.87
#